data_AF-A0A5C6EEE2-F1
#
_entry.id   AF-A0A5C6EEE2-F1
#
_cell.length_a   1.000
_cell.length_b   1.000
_cell.length_c   1.000
_cell.angle_alpha   90.00
_cell.angle_beta   90.00
_cell.angle_gamma   90.00
#
_symmetry.space_group_name_H-M   'P 1'
#
loop_
_entity.id
_entity.type
_entity.pdbx_description
1 polymer ?
#
loop_
_entity_poly.entity_id
_entity_poly.type
_entity_poly.pdbx_seq_one_letter_code
_entity_poly.pdbx_strand_id
1 'polypeptide(L)'
;MTDITIAIAVMIAISLTLGLLTAKFFYTVKGQWTMLGLAMSVLAMVYFLFYGSGQLILARIVPSSAAIVYTNFAAFFAAMGAGWAWRLPETPMWRRAGLSLLLCGASLAATCWPLLSIAVRPPPNGGDDWENGVARQTSWATCSPAAAATLFHGEGIEISERELIPLCLTDSSGTPTLGLYRGVRLVAKEYGRSVTIVEPSLQRLISDDDWPVLIAVELPFGVEDRRYADQWGWIPGMGHSVVALGRTEDGGFLIGDPSVGLEIWREDDMKLLWHGNGIRVQ
;
A
#
# COMPACT_ATOMS: atom_id res chain seq x y z
N MET A 1 -0.27 12.84 11.12
CA MET A 1 -0.83 13.62 9.99
C MET A 1 0.16 14.61 9.41
N THR A 2 0.94 15.32 10.24
CA THR A 2 1.96 16.28 9.79
C THR A 2 2.91 15.72 8.73
N ASP A 3 3.30 14.46 8.87
CA ASP A 3 4.19 13.76 7.96
C ASP A 3 3.61 13.55 6.55
N ILE A 4 2.33 13.17 6.44
CA ILE A 4 1.63 13.09 5.15
C ILE A 4 1.54 14.48 4.51
N THR A 5 1.18 15.50 5.27
CA THR A 5 1.04 16.87 4.74
C THR A 5 2.38 17.40 4.20
N ILE A 6 3.48 17.14 4.91
CA ILE A 6 4.83 17.48 4.44
C ILE A 6 5.15 16.71 3.16
N ALA A 7 4.87 15.40 3.12
CA ALA A 7 5.12 14.59 1.93
C ALA A 7 4.31 15.09 0.71
N ILE A 8 3.04 15.44 0.90
CA ILE A 8 2.18 16.02 -0.14
C ILE A 8 2.78 17.33 -0.65
N ALA A 9 3.19 18.23 0.25
CA ALA A 9 3.78 19.51 -0.14
C ALA A 9 5.08 19.32 -0.96
N VAL A 10 5.94 18.40 -0.53
CA VAL A 10 7.18 18.05 -1.25
C VAL A 10 6.86 17.46 -2.63
N MET A 11 5.92 16.51 -2.71
CA MET A 11 5.54 15.88 -3.98
C MET A 11 4.89 16.88 -4.95
N ILE A 12 4.09 17.82 -4.45
CA ILE A 12 3.53 18.92 -5.26
C ILE A 12 4.66 19.82 -5.79
N ALA A 13 5.62 20.21 -4.94
CA ALA A 13 6.73 21.06 -5.35
C ALA A 13 7.61 20.39 -6.42
N ILE A 14 7.92 19.10 -6.26
CA ILE A 14 8.67 18.31 -7.25
C ILE A 14 7.85 18.19 -8.54
N SER A 15 6.57 17.82 -8.46
CA SER A 15 5.69 17.68 -9.62
C SER A 15 5.58 18.99 -10.41
N LEU A 16 5.39 20.12 -9.72
CA LEU A 16 5.35 21.44 -10.33
C LEU A 16 6.67 21.76 -11.03
N THR A 17 7.80 21.47 -10.39
CA THR A 17 9.13 21.68 -10.98
C THR A 17 9.30 20.85 -12.25
N LEU A 18 8.97 19.56 -12.23
CA LEU A 18 9.06 18.68 -13.40
C LEU A 18 8.13 19.12 -14.54
N GLY A 19 6.90 19.52 -14.23
CA GLY A 19 5.96 20.07 -15.20
C GLY A 19 6.45 21.38 -15.84
N LEU A 20 7.03 22.28 -15.03
CA LEU A 20 7.62 23.52 -15.53
C LEU A 20 8.88 23.26 -16.37
N LEU A 21 9.73 22.31 -15.97
CA LEU A 21 10.94 21.97 -16.71
C LEU A 21 10.61 21.38 -18.09
N THR A 22 9.65 20.47 -18.16
CA THR A 22 9.18 19.90 -19.43
C THR A 22 8.51 20.97 -20.31
N ALA A 23 7.71 21.86 -19.73
CA ALA A 23 7.07 22.95 -20.45
C ALA A 23 8.04 24.04 -20.95
N LYS A 24 9.17 24.28 -20.26
CA LYS A 24 10.07 25.40 -20.55
C LYS A 24 11.38 25.01 -21.23
N PHE A 25 11.97 23.88 -20.88
CA PHE A 25 13.35 23.55 -21.25
C PHE A 25 13.48 22.30 -22.11
N PHE A 26 12.64 21.28 -21.90
CA PHE A 26 12.78 20.01 -22.64
C PHE A 26 11.95 19.92 -23.92
N TYR A 27 11.10 20.91 -24.21
CA TYR A 27 10.37 20.95 -25.47
C TYR A 27 11.28 21.27 -26.65
N THR A 28 10.95 20.70 -27.80
CA THR A 28 11.64 21.02 -29.06
C THR A 28 10.66 21.64 -30.05
N VAL A 29 11.17 22.47 -30.96
CA VAL A 29 10.38 23.02 -32.07
C VAL A 29 9.88 21.89 -33.00
N LYS A 30 10.61 20.77 -33.04
CA LYS A 30 10.18 19.57 -33.76
C LYS A 30 9.10 18.84 -32.96
N GLY A 31 7.87 18.96 -33.43
CA GLY A 31 6.67 18.41 -32.79
C GLY A 31 6.75 16.95 -32.33
N GLN A 32 7.49 16.11 -33.05
CA GLN A 32 7.62 14.67 -32.77
C GLN A 32 8.19 14.35 -31.38
N TRP A 33 9.21 15.08 -30.92
CA TRP A 33 9.81 14.84 -29.60
C TRP A 33 8.86 15.22 -28.47
N THR A 34 8.08 16.28 -28.64
CA THR A 34 7.04 16.68 -27.67
C THR A 34 5.95 15.62 -27.58
N MET A 35 5.52 15.07 -28.72
CA MET A 35 4.54 13.98 -28.74
C MET A 35 5.08 12.71 -28.10
N LEU A 36 6.34 12.35 -28.36
CA LEU A 36 6.99 11.21 -27.72
C LEU A 36 7.10 11.41 -26.20
N GLY A 37 7.54 12.59 -25.74
CA GLY A 37 7.62 12.91 -24.32
C GLY A 37 6.27 12.82 -23.60
N LEU A 38 5.21 13.34 -24.22
CA LEU A 38 3.84 13.19 -23.71
C LEU A 38 3.42 11.72 -23.63
N ALA A 39 3.62 10.96 -24.70
CA ALA A 39 3.25 9.55 -24.75
C ALA A 39 3.99 8.72 -23.70
N MET A 40 5.30 8.90 -23.57
CA MET A 40 6.12 8.22 -22.56
C MET A 40 5.70 8.56 -21.14
N SER A 41 5.42 9.84 -20.85
CA SER A 41 4.92 10.25 -19.54
C SER A 41 3.57 9.60 -19.21
N VAL A 42 2.61 9.60 -20.13
CA VAL A 42 1.29 8.99 -19.89
C VAL A 42 1.42 7.47 -19.74
N LEU A 43 2.20 6.81 -20.59
CA LEU A 43 2.44 5.37 -20.48
C LEU A 43 3.14 5.00 -19.16
N ALA A 44 4.16 5.75 -18.76
CA ALA A 44 4.84 5.53 -17.47
C ALA A 44 3.91 5.75 -16.28
N MET A 45 3.04 6.77 -16.33
CA MET A 45 2.01 6.99 -15.32
C MET A 45 1.07 5.79 -15.19
N VAL A 46 0.50 5.33 -16.30
CA VAL A 46 -0.42 4.20 -16.32
C VAL A 46 0.28 2.92 -15.85
N TYR A 47 1.45 2.62 -16.41
CA TYR A 47 2.25 1.46 -16.02
C TYR A 47 2.57 1.47 -14.52
N PHE A 48 2.98 2.62 -13.98
CA PHE A 48 3.26 2.76 -12.56
C PHE A 48 2.00 2.54 -11.71
N LEU A 49 0.85 3.06 -12.10
CA LEU A 49 -0.41 2.86 -11.36
C LEU A 49 -0.81 1.38 -11.27
N PHE A 50 -0.59 0.59 -12.33
CA PHE A 50 -0.92 -0.83 -12.33
C PHE A 50 0.09 -1.71 -11.59
N TYR A 51 1.38 -1.44 -11.74
CA TYR A 51 2.42 -2.37 -11.29
C TYR A 51 3.28 -1.86 -10.13
N GLY A 52 3.45 -0.54 -10.01
CA GLY A 52 4.34 0.06 -9.01
C GLY A 52 3.60 0.64 -7.80
N SER A 53 2.39 1.15 -7.99
CA SER A 53 1.64 1.85 -6.94
C SER A 53 1.34 0.94 -5.76
N GLY A 54 1.55 1.44 -4.54
CA GLY A 54 1.17 0.75 -3.31
C GLY A 54 2.02 -0.47 -2.93
N GLN A 55 3.07 -0.80 -3.70
CA GLN A 55 3.92 -1.97 -3.43
C GLN A 55 4.73 -1.82 -2.14
N LEU A 56 4.67 -2.81 -1.24
CA LEU A 56 5.35 -2.77 0.06
C LEU A 56 6.88 -2.65 -0.07
N ILE A 57 7.46 -3.21 -1.14
CA ILE A 57 8.90 -3.13 -1.40
C ILE A 57 9.42 -1.68 -1.46
N LEU A 58 8.57 -0.72 -1.86
CA LEU A 58 8.95 0.70 -1.91
C LEU A 58 9.24 1.27 -0.52
N ALA A 59 8.67 0.69 0.54
CA ALA A 59 8.98 1.06 1.92
C ALA A 59 10.42 0.68 2.35
N ARG A 60 11.07 -0.26 1.65
CA ARG A 60 12.50 -0.55 1.86
C ARG A 60 13.39 0.58 1.34
N ILE A 61 12.98 1.20 0.23
CA ILE A 61 13.73 2.30 -0.41
C ILE A 61 13.44 3.62 0.32
N VAL A 62 12.19 3.83 0.70
CA VAL A 62 11.74 5.02 1.42
C VAL A 62 11.19 4.60 2.79
N PRO A 63 12.07 4.39 3.79
CA PRO A 63 11.67 4.00 5.14
C PRO A 63 11.07 5.19 5.90
N SER A 64 9.89 5.64 5.48
CA SER A 64 9.14 6.75 6.08
C SER A 64 7.68 6.35 6.27
N SER A 65 7.04 6.83 7.35
CA SER A 65 5.60 6.63 7.57
C SER A 65 4.74 7.29 6.48
N ALA A 66 5.31 8.17 5.66
CA ALA A 66 4.67 8.78 4.50
C ALA A 66 5.11 8.17 3.16
N ALA A 67 5.67 6.94 3.17
CA ALA A 67 6.11 6.22 1.95
C ALA A 67 5.01 6.17 0.88
N ILE A 68 3.75 5.93 1.28
CA ILE A 68 2.58 5.92 0.37
C ILE A 68 2.47 7.18 -0.51
N VAL A 69 2.94 8.33 -0.03
CA VAL A 69 2.94 9.60 -0.77
C VAL A 69 4.26 9.76 -1.54
N TYR A 70 5.40 9.57 -0.87
CA TYR A 70 6.72 9.80 -1.46
C TYR A 70 7.03 8.88 -2.64
N THR A 71 6.45 7.68 -2.67
CA THR A 71 6.72 6.70 -3.71
C THR A 71 5.66 6.74 -4.81
N ASN A 72 4.71 7.69 -4.78
CA ASN A 72 3.68 7.81 -5.82
C ASN A 72 4.21 8.56 -7.06
N PHE A 73 5.02 7.88 -7.86
CA PHE A 73 5.65 8.46 -9.06
C PHE A 73 4.66 8.76 -10.19
N ALA A 74 3.42 8.24 -10.14
CA ALA A 74 2.38 8.62 -11.09
C ALA A 74 2.15 10.14 -11.12
N ALA A 75 2.27 10.82 -9.97
CA ALA A 75 2.14 12.27 -9.88
C ALA A 75 3.21 13.02 -10.70
N PHE A 76 4.44 12.51 -10.72
CA PHE A 76 5.55 13.08 -11.49
C PHE A 76 5.31 12.90 -12.99
N PHE A 77 4.93 11.68 -13.39
CA PHE A 77 4.65 11.37 -14.79
C PHE A 77 3.48 12.19 -15.33
N ALA A 78 2.39 12.32 -14.55
CA ALA A 78 1.27 13.18 -14.90
C ALA A 78 1.68 14.66 -15.06
N ALA A 79 2.48 15.19 -14.13
CA ALA A 79 2.93 16.58 -14.18
C ALA A 79 3.88 16.85 -15.37
N MET A 80 4.79 15.94 -15.68
CA MET A 80 5.60 16.00 -16.90
C MET A 80 4.71 15.95 -18.15
N GLY A 81 3.73 15.06 -18.18
CA GLY A 81 2.73 14.99 -19.25
C GLY A 81 2.01 16.32 -19.44
N ALA A 82 1.62 16.99 -18.37
CA ALA A 82 0.98 18.31 -18.42
C ALA A 82 1.88 19.37 -19.08
N GLY A 83 3.18 19.36 -18.78
CA GLY A 83 4.16 20.25 -19.39
C GLY A 83 4.37 20.00 -20.88
N TRP A 84 4.43 18.72 -21.31
CA TRP A 84 4.49 18.34 -22.72
C TRP A 84 3.20 18.72 -23.48
N ALA A 85 2.03 18.46 -22.88
CA ALA A 85 0.73 18.79 -23.46
C ALA A 85 0.59 20.29 -23.77
N TRP A 86 1.16 21.15 -22.91
CA TRP A 86 1.15 22.60 -23.12
C TRP A 86 1.92 23.04 -24.38
N ARG A 87 2.89 22.22 -24.81
CA ARG A 87 3.79 22.50 -25.94
C ARG A 87 3.45 21.74 -27.21
N LEU A 88 2.29 21.09 -27.29
CA LEU A 88 1.88 20.38 -28.49
C LEU A 88 1.90 21.30 -29.74
N PRO A 89 2.58 20.90 -30.82
CA PRO A 89 2.68 21.68 -32.05
C PRO A 89 1.32 21.79 -32.73
N GLU A 90 1.09 22.88 -33.48
CA GLU A 90 -0.09 23.04 -34.35
C GLU A 90 -1.46 22.81 -33.67
N THR A 91 -1.49 22.86 -32.34
CA THR A 91 -2.67 22.56 -31.53
C THR A 91 -3.22 23.85 -30.93
N PRO A 92 -4.53 24.15 -31.10
CA PRO A 92 -5.15 25.33 -30.51
C PRO A 92 -4.91 25.43 -28.99
N MET A 93 -4.77 26.66 -28.49
CA MET A 93 -4.45 26.92 -27.08
C MET A 93 -5.43 26.27 -26.10
N TRP A 94 -6.74 26.28 -26.40
CA TRP A 94 -7.76 25.70 -25.53
C TRP A 94 -7.64 24.18 -25.37
N ARG A 95 -7.21 23.45 -26.42
CA ARG A 95 -6.97 22.00 -26.35
C ARG A 95 -5.75 21.68 -25.50
N ARG A 96 -4.67 22.45 -25.69
CA ARG A 96 -3.45 22.34 -24.88
C ARG A 96 -3.73 22.62 -23.42
N ALA A 97 -4.41 23.74 -23.14
CA ALA A 97 -4.82 24.12 -21.80
C ALA A 97 -5.70 23.04 -21.16
N GLY A 98 -6.73 22.55 -21.87
CA GLY A 98 -7.61 21.50 -21.36
C GLY A 98 -6.87 20.23 -20.97
N LEU A 99 -6.02 19.70 -21.86
CA LEU A 99 -5.24 18.49 -21.57
C LEU A 99 -4.24 18.71 -20.43
N SER A 100 -3.51 19.83 -20.44
CA SER A 100 -2.58 20.17 -19.35
C SER A 100 -3.29 20.30 -18.01
N LEU A 101 -4.45 20.93 -17.96
CA LEU A 101 -5.24 21.06 -16.73
C LEU A 101 -5.73 19.71 -16.21
N LEU A 102 -6.18 18.82 -17.09
CA LEU A 102 -6.58 17.46 -16.70
C LEU A 102 -5.41 16.66 -16.13
N LEU A 103 -4.22 16.75 -16.75
CA LEU A 103 -3.02 16.05 -16.27
C LEU A 103 -2.48 16.67 -14.96
N CYS A 104 -2.54 17.99 -14.80
CA CYS A 104 -2.27 18.65 -13.51
C CYS A 104 -3.26 18.19 -12.44
N GLY A 105 -4.55 18.12 -12.77
CA GLY A 105 -5.58 17.59 -11.89
C GLY A 105 -5.32 16.14 -11.48
N ALA A 106 -4.93 15.29 -12.43
CA ALA A 106 -4.55 13.90 -12.17
C ALA A 106 -3.31 13.79 -11.27
N SER A 107 -2.27 14.62 -11.48
CA SER A 107 -1.08 14.68 -10.62
C SER A 107 -1.45 15.06 -9.18
N LEU A 108 -2.28 16.10 -9.01
CA LEU A 108 -2.74 16.54 -7.70
C LEU A 108 -3.62 15.47 -7.02
N ALA A 109 -4.56 14.89 -7.77
CA ALA A 109 -5.43 13.83 -7.27
C ALA A 109 -4.62 12.59 -6.84
N ALA A 110 -3.64 12.16 -7.64
CA ALA A 110 -2.75 11.06 -7.28
C ALA A 110 -1.96 11.37 -6.00
N THR A 111 -1.38 12.57 -5.89
CA THR A 111 -0.61 12.98 -4.71
C THR A 111 -1.46 13.02 -3.44
N CYS A 112 -2.69 13.54 -3.55
CA CYS A 112 -3.62 13.66 -2.44
C CYS A 112 -4.47 12.41 -2.21
N TRP A 113 -4.32 11.37 -3.04
CA TRP A 113 -5.18 10.18 -3.03
C TRP A 113 -5.33 9.55 -1.64
N PRO A 114 -4.28 9.40 -0.82
CA PRO A 114 -4.42 8.78 0.51
C PRO A 114 -5.36 9.54 1.46
N LEU A 115 -5.57 10.84 1.25
CA LEU A 115 -6.54 11.63 2.02
C LEU A 115 -7.89 11.73 1.29
N LEU A 116 -7.85 11.87 -0.03
CA LEU A 116 -9.05 11.96 -0.86
C LEU A 116 -9.87 10.66 -0.81
N SER A 117 -9.20 9.51 -0.77
CA SER A 117 -9.87 8.22 -0.72
C SER A 117 -10.70 8.07 0.55
N ILE A 118 -10.16 8.47 1.71
CA ILE A 118 -10.88 8.50 2.99
C ILE A 118 -12.06 9.48 2.94
N ALA A 119 -11.89 10.66 2.33
CA ALA A 119 -12.95 11.65 2.22
C ALA A 119 -14.11 11.18 1.30
N VAL A 120 -13.79 10.47 0.21
CA VAL A 120 -14.78 9.94 -0.74
C VAL A 120 -15.38 8.62 -0.24
N ARG A 121 -14.62 7.85 0.53
CA ARG A 121 -14.97 6.53 1.05
C ARG A 121 -14.70 6.48 2.55
N PRO A 122 -15.58 7.06 3.39
CA PRO A 122 -15.35 7.14 4.82
C PRO A 122 -15.03 5.77 5.43
N PRO A 123 -14.11 5.71 6.42
CA PRO A 123 -13.74 4.47 7.06
C PRO A 123 -14.94 3.86 7.80
N PRO A 124 -15.00 2.51 7.91
CA PRO A 124 -15.94 1.88 8.82
C PRO A 124 -15.58 2.20 10.28
N ASN A 125 -16.53 2.00 11.19
CA ASN A 125 -16.24 2.04 12.63
C ASN A 125 -15.42 0.81 13.00
N GLY A 126 -14.26 1.02 13.62
CA GLY A 126 -13.48 -0.07 14.21
C GLY A 126 -14.02 -0.51 15.56
N GLY A 127 -13.67 -1.74 15.94
CA GLY A 127 -13.95 -2.32 17.23
C GLY A 127 -12.70 -2.56 18.05
N ASP A 128 -12.91 -3.36 19.09
CA ASP A 128 -11.89 -3.83 20.02
C ASP A 128 -12.29 -5.24 20.50
N ASP A 129 -12.69 -6.06 19.53
CA ASP A 129 -13.13 -7.44 19.76
C ASP A 129 -11.93 -8.37 19.64
N TRP A 130 -11.66 -9.14 20.69
CA TRP A 130 -10.52 -10.04 20.77
C TRP A 130 -10.97 -11.48 20.99
N GLU A 131 -10.29 -12.41 20.34
CA GLU A 131 -10.53 -13.84 20.50
C GLU A 131 -9.18 -14.57 20.55
N ASN A 132 -8.88 -15.21 21.69
CA ASN A 132 -7.67 -16.01 21.88
C ASN A 132 -6.36 -15.28 21.47
N GLY A 133 -6.25 -13.98 21.77
CA GLY A 133 -5.06 -13.17 21.43
C GLY A 133 -5.04 -12.62 20.00
N VAL A 134 -6.10 -12.82 19.22
CA VAL A 134 -6.27 -12.27 17.87
C VAL A 134 -7.33 -11.17 17.90
N ALA A 135 -7.00 -9.99 17.38
CA ALA A 135 -7.97 -8.92 17.17
C ALA A 135 -8.87 -9.26 15.97
N ARG A 136 -10.18 -9.31 16.21
CA ARG A 136 -11.19 -9.61 15.20
C ARG A 136 -11.49 -8.35 14.38
N GLN A 137 -11.60 -8.51 13.07
CA GLN A 137 -12.02 -7.40 12.22
C GLN A 137 -13.52 -7.12 12.39
N THR A 138 -13.92 -5.85 12.51
CA THR A 138 -15.35 -5.48 12.58
C THR A 138 -16.00 -5.32 11.21
N SER A 139 -15.20 -5.11 10.18
CA SER A 139 -15.66 -4.90 8.81
C SER A 139 -14.78 -5.68 7.83
N TRP A 140 -15.30 -5.97 6.65
CA TRP A 140 -14.53 -6.58 5.56
C TRP A 140 -13.32 -5.72 5.14
N ALA A 141 -13.38 -4.41 5.39
CA ALA A 141 -12.32 -3.46 5.03
C ALA A 141 -11.19 -3.34 6.08
N THR A 142 -11.33 -3.96 7.27
CA THR A 142 -10.46 -3.70 8.42
C THR A 142 -9.56 -4.88 8.82
N CYS A 143 -9.41 -5.89 7.96
CA CYS A 143 -8.48 -7.00 8.19
C CYS A 143 -7.04 -6.52 8.49
N SER A 144 -6.54 -5.51 7.76
CA SER A 144 -5.18 -5.01 7.94
C SER A 144 -4.94 -4.29 9.28
N PRO A 145 -5.78 -3.33 9.73
CA PRO A 145 -5.64 -2.75 11.06
C PRO A 145 -5.86 -3.78 12.18
N ALA A 146 -6.75 -4.76 12.02
CA ALA A 146 -6.92 -5.83 13.01
C ALA A 146 -5.69 -6.78 13.07
N ALA A 147 -5.11 -7.13 11.92
CA ALA A 147 -3.85 -7.87 11.88
C ALA A 147 -2.70 -7.07 12.50
N ALA A 148 -2.64 -5.75 12.28
CA ALA A 148 -1.66 -4.89 12.95
C ALA A 148 -1.87 -4.83 14.47
N ALA A 149 -3.11 -4.79 14.96
CA ALA A 149 -3.41 -4.89 16.39
C ALA A 149 -2.90 -6.22 16.97
N THR A 150 -3.17 -7.33 16.28
CA THR A 150 -2.69 -8.66 16.65
C THR A 150 -1.15 -8.74 16.67
N LEU A 151 -0.48 -8.13 15.68
CA LEU A 151 0.98 -8.04 15.63
C LEU A 151 1.51 -7.32 16.88
N PHE A 152 0.94 -6.15 17.19
CA PHE A 152 1.37 -5.37 18.35
C PHE A 152 1.10 -6.06 19.67
N HIS A 153 -0.03 -6.75 19.80
CA HIS A 153 -0.33 -7.54 21.00
C HIS A 153 0.71 -8.65 21.20
N GLY A 154 1.15 -9.32 20.13
CA GLY A 154 2.27 -10.28 20.18
C GLY A 154 3.60 -9.65 20.59
N GLU A 155 3.79 -8.35 20.36
CA GLU A 155 4.95 -7.55 20.80
C GLU A 155 4.76 -6.92 22.20
N GLY A 156 3.65 -7.22 22.89
CA GLY A 156 3.31 -6.65 24.19
C GLY A 156 2.87 -5.18 24.14
N ILE A 157 2.41 -4.70 22.98
CA ILE A 157 1.88 -3.35 22.75
C ILE A 157 0.36 -3.46 22.57
N GLU A 158 -0.39 -2.92 23.52
CA GLU A 158 -1.85 -2.88 23.44
C GLU A 158 -2.32 -1.73 22.56
N ILE A 159 -2.95 -2.06 21.44
CA ILE A 159 -3.60 -1.11 20.54
C ILE A 159 -4.76 -1.79 19.80
N SER A 160 -5.90 -1.10 19.72
CA SER A 160 -7.09 -1.65 19.07
C SER A 160 -7.10 -1.47 17.55
N GLU A 161 -7.90 -2.28 16.85
CA GLU A 161 -8.21 -2.08 15.42
C GLU A 161 -8.72 -0.66 15.16
N ARG A 162 -9.63 -0.17 16.00
CA ARG A 162 -10.20 1.17 15.93
C ARG A 162 -9.15 2.28 15.95
N GLU A 163 -8.12 2.15 16.76
CA GLU A 163 -7.02 3.12 16.82
C GLU A 163 -6.13 3.04 15.58
N LEU A 164 -5.98 1.84 15.01
CA LEU A 164 -5.16 1.62 13.83
C LEU A 164 -5.83 2.01 12.51
N ILE A 165 -7.17 1.95 12.39
CA ILE A 165 -7.91 2.36 11.18
C ILE A 165 -7.44 3.71 10.61
N PRO A 166 -7.42 4.81 11.38
CA PRO A 166 -6.98 6.11 10.86
C PRO A 166 -5.48 6.17 10.59
N LEU A 167 -4.66 5.45 11.36
CA LEU A 167 -3.21 5.42 11.16
C LEU A 167 -2.85 4.67 9.87
N CYS A 168 -3.56 3.59 9.59
CA CYS A 168 -3.42 2.76 8.40
C CYS A 168 -4.03 3.38 7.13
N LEU A 169 -4.69 4.53 7.24
CA LEU A 169 -5.44 5.17 6.14
C LEU A 169 -6.48 4.23 5.52
N THR A 170 -7.14 3.45 6.38
CA THR A 170 -8.19 2.52 5.96
C THR A 170 -9.41 3.32 5.51
N ASP A 171 -10.04 2.89 4.43
CA ASP A 171 -11.25 3.48 3.87
C ASP A 171 -12.31 2.38 3.65
N SER A 172 -13.51 2.70 3.18
CA SER A 172 -14.56 1.68 3.03
C SER A 172 -14.24 0.59 1.99
N SER A 173 -13.18 0.74 1.18
CA SER A 173 -12.68 -0.26 0.23
C SER A 173 -11.51 -1.10 0.76
N GLY A 174 -11.06 -0.85 2.00
CA GLY A 174 -9.96 -1.58 2.62
C GLY A 174 -8.78 -0.70 3.01
N THR A 175 -7.66 -1.36 3.30
CA THR A 175 -6.42 -0.70 3.70
C THR A 175 -5.36 -0.86 2.60
N PRO A 176 -4.81 0.24 2.07
CA PRO A 176 -3.67 0.16 1.16
C PRO A 176 -2.44 -0.46 1.85
N THR A 177 -1.65 -1.28 1.17
CA THR A 177 -0.47 -1.96 1.77
C THR A 177 0.54 -0.98 2.39
N LEU A 178 0.84 0.14 1.71
CA LEU A 178 1.69 1.19 2.28
C LEU A 178 0.98 2.01 3.38
N GLY A 179 -0.36 1.98 3.42
CA GLY A 179 -1.16 2.50 4.52
C GLY A 179 -0.98 1.65 5.77
N LEU A 180 -1.09 0.32 5.65
CA LEU A 180 -0.79 -0.61 6.74
C LEU A 180 0.63 -0.42 7.29
N TYR A 181 1.64 -0.38 6.41
CA TYR A 181 3.01 -0.09 6.81
C TYR A 181 3.15 1.24 7.56
N ARG A 182 2.44 2.26 7.11
CA ARG A 182 2.39 3.55 7.81
C ARG A 182 1.88 3.38 9.23
N GLY A 183 0.74 2.70 9.42
CA GLY A 183 0.13 2.53 10.73
C GLY A 183 1.07 1.80 11.69
N VAL A 184 1.63 0.67 11.24
CA VAL A 184 2.62 -0.09 12.01
C VAL A 184 3.85 0.77 12.34
N ARG A 185 4.37 1.53 11.38
CA ARG A 185 5.56 2.38 11.62
C ARG A 185 5.31 3.51 12.61
N LEU A 186 4.13 4.12 12.60
CA LEU A 186 3.80 5.18 13.54
C LEU A 186 3.73 4.65 14.98
N VAL A 187 3.02 3.56 15.18
CA VAL A 187 2.86 2.94 16.50
C VAL A 187 4.19 2.41 16.99
N ALA A 188 4.92 1.63 16.19
CA ALA A 188 6.24 1.13 16.57
C ALA A 188 7.18 2.27 17.02
N LYS A 189 7.18 3.41 16.31
CA LYS A 189 8.00 4.57 16.67
C LYS A 189 7.62 5.17 18.03
N GLU A 190 6.34 5.19 18.40
CA GLU A 190 5.89 5.68 19.71
C GLU A 190 6.45 4.85 20.87
N TYR A 191 6.67 3.55 20.62
CA TYR A 191 7.25 2.61 21.58
C TYR A 191 8.77 2.43 21.43
N GLY A 192 9.44 3.29 20.65
CA GLY A 192 10.89 3.21 20.43
C GLY A 192 11.33 1.99 19.61
N ARG A 193 10.39 1.33 18.92
CA ARG A 193 10.62 0.19 18.05
C ARG A 193 10.83 0.62 16.60
N SER A 194 11.46 -0.26 15.85
CA SER A 194 11.72 -0.14 14.42
C SER A 194 10.81 -1.08 13.64
N VAL A 195 10.62 -0.80 12.35
CA VAL A 195 9.82 -1.63 11.45
C VAL A 195 10.69 -2.07 10.29
N THR A 196 10.70 -3.37 10.02
CA THR A 196 11.44 -3.98 8.91
C THR A 196 10.48 -4.69 7.96
N ILE A 197 10.79 -4.64 6.67
CA ILE A 197 10.04 -5.38 5.64
C ILE A 197 10.74 -6.71 5.43
N VAL A 198 10.07 -7.80 5.77
CA VAL A 198 10.62 -9.15 5.71
C VAL A 198 10.97 -9.55 4.28
N GLU A 199 12.05 -10.29 4.09
CA GLU A 199 12.49 -10.78 2.79
C GLU A 199 11.45 -11.74 2.16
N PRO A 200 11.27 -11.72 0.83
CA PRO A 200 10.25 -12.52 0.15
C PRO A 200 10.73 -13.98 -0.03
N SER A 201 11.08 -14.66 1.06
CA SER A 201 11.53 -16.06 1.06
C SER A 201 10.99 -16.78 2.28
N LEU A 202 10.22 -17.86 2.04
CA LEU A 202 9.69 -18.72 3.10
C LEU A 202 10.78 -19.44 3.88
N GLN A 203 11.82 -19.92 3.19
CA GLN A 203 12.96 -20.55 3.86
C GLN A 203 13.63 -19.55 4.81
N ARG A 204 13.78 -18.29 4.39
CA ARG A 204 14.37 -17.27 5.25
C ARG A 204 13.47 -16.87 6.40
N LEU A 205 12.16 -16.71 6.16
CA LEU A 205 11.17 -16.47 7.21
C LEU A 205 11.24 -17.56 8.29
N ILE A 206 11.31 -18.83 7.88
CA ILE A 206 11.45 -19.98 8.80
C ILE A 206 12.79 -19.96 9.52
N SER A 207 13.90 -19.68 8.81
CA SER A 207 15.24 -19.72 9.41
C SER A 207 15.52 -18.58 10.37
N ASP A 208 14.91 -17.42 10.14
CA ASP A 208 15.04 -16.26 11.03
C ASP A 208 14.40 -16.55 12.41
N ASP A 209 13.35 -17.39 12.44
CA ASP A 209 12.58 -17.79 13.64
C ASP A 209 12.21 -16.61 14.56
N ASP A 210 11.96 -15.46 13.92
CA ASP A 210 11.70 -14.17 14.56
C ASP A 210 10.22 -13.79 14.32
N TRP A 211 9.40 -14.10 15.32
CA TRP A 211 7.94 -13.97 15.35
C TRP A 211 7.51 -13.01 16.47
N PRO A 212 6.36 -12.32 16.34
CA PRO A 212 5.36 -12.38 15.27
C PRO A 212 5.74 -11.64 13.97
N VAL A 213 5.12 -12.03 12.85
CA VAL A 213 5.26 -11.35 11.55
C VAL A 213 3.89 -11.12 10.92
N LEU A 214 3.57 -9.87 10.59
CA LEU A 214 2.40 -9.56 9.79
C LEU A 214 2.69 -9.87 8.33
N ILE A 215 1.85 -10.66 7.69
CA ILE A 215 2.01 -11.06 6.29
C ILE A 215 0.79 -10.70 5.46
N ALA A 216 1.03 -10.27 4.22
CA ALA A 216 -0.02 -10.12 3.22
C ALA A 216 -0.10 -11.39 2.38
N VAL A 217 -1.30 -11.93 2.30
CA VAL A 217 -1.61 -13.26 1.78
C VAL A 217 -2.74 -13.15 0.76
N GLU A 218 -2.74 -14.01 -0.23
CA GLU A 218 -3.76 -14.03 -1.28
C GLU A 218 -3.90 -15.44 -1.82
N LEU A 219 -5.14 -15.91 -1.96
CA LEU A 219 -5.42 -17.16 -2.66
C LEU A 219 -5.42 -16.89 -4.18
N PRO A 220 -4.51 -17.50 -4.97
CA PRO A 220 -4.49 -17.29 -6.41
C PRO A 220 -5.75 -17.80 -7.12
N PHE A 221 -6.08 -17.24 -8.27
CA PHE A 221 -7.12 -17.79 -9.13
C PHE A 221 -6.75 -19.21 -9.61
N GLY A 222 -7.75 -20.08 -9.72
CA GLY A 222 -7.59 -21.42 -10.28
C GLY A 222 -7.14 -22.50 -9.28
N VAL A 223 -7.06 -22.19 -7.99
CA VAL A 223 -6.86 -23.20 -6.95
C VAL A 223 -8.10 -24.08 -6.82
N GLU A 224 -7.95 -25.39 -7.03
CA GLU A 224 -9.05 -26.36 -6.99
C GLU A 224 -9.44 -26.79 -5.57
N ASP A 225 -8.55 -26.62 -4.59
CA ASP A 225 -8.82 -27.01 -3.21
C ASP A 225 -9.88 -26.09 -2.59
N ARG A 226 -11.09 -26.62 -2.50
CA ARG A 226 -12.25 -25.89 -2.00
C ARG A 226 -12.20 -25.60 -0.51
N ARG A 227 -11.30 -26.23 0.27
CA ARG A 227 -11.20 -25.99 1.72
C ARG A 227 -10.93 -24.53 2.05
N TYR A 228 -10.10 -23.85 1.24
CA TYR A 228 -9.83 -22.42 1.41
C TYR A 228 -11.10 -21.58 1.34
N ALA A 229 -11.98 -21.85 0.37
CA ALA A 229 -13.23 -21.10 0.23
C ALA A 229 -14.31 -21.57 1.23
N ASP A 230 -14.55 -22.88 1.31
CA ASP A 230 -15.68 -23.45 2.02
C ASP A 230 -15.49 -23.46 3.56
N GLN A 231 -14.24 -23.51 4.06
CA GLN A 231 -13.94 -23.60 5.49
C GLN A 231 -13.27 -22.34 6.04
N TRP A 232 -12.41 -21.70 5.25
CA TRP A 232 -11.59 -20.56 5.70
C TRP A 232 -12.05 -19.23 5.08
N GLY A 233 -13.08 -19.24 4.21
CA GLY A 233 -13.71 -18.04 3.68
C GLY A 233 -12.90 -17.27 2.62
N TRP A 234 -11.84 -17.85 2.06
CA TRP A 234 -11.01 -17.18 1.07
C TRP A 234 -11.76 -16.91 -0.23
N ILE A 235 -11.55 -15.69 -0.77
CA ILE A 235 -12.02 -15.29 -2.09
C ILE A 235 -10.81 -15.22 -3.02
N PRO A 236 -10.71 -16.06 -4.06
CA PRO A 236 -9.59 -16.02 -5.00
C PRO A 236 -9.37 -14.63 -5.59
N GLY A 237 -8.10 -14.19 -5.61
CA GLY A 237 -7.69 -12.87 -6.09
C GLY A 237 -7.93 -11.71 -5.10
N MET A 238 -8.46 -11.99 -3.91
CA MET A 238 -8.61 -10.98 -2.85
C MET A 238 -7.46 -11.12 -1.86
N GLY A 239 -6.68 -10.05 -1.72
CA GLY A 239 -5.65 -9.97 -0.70
C GLY A 239 -6.23 -9.86 0.71
N HIS A 240 -5.53 -10.44 1.67
CA HIS A 240 -5.88 -10.45 3.09
C HIS A 240 -4.61 -10.25 3.93
N SER A 241 -4.79 -9.80 5.18
CA SER A 241 -3.67 -9.56 6.11
C SER A 241 -3.86 -10.43 7.34
N VAL A 242 -2.83 -11.20 7.68
CA VAL A 242 -2.82 -12.09 8.85
C VAL A 242 -1.48 -11.96 9.59
N VAL A 243 -1.37 -12.54 10.78
CA VAL A 243 -0.12 -12.56 11.55
C VAL A 243 0.34 -13.99 11.74
N ALA A 244 1.57 -14.30 11.31
CA ALA A 244 2.25 -15.51 11.74
C ALA A 244 2.82 -15.28 13.15
N LEU A 245 2.20 -15.90 14.14
CA LEU A 245 2.52 -15.74 15.57
C LEU A 245 3.69 -16.62 16.02
N GLY A 246 3.96 -17.70 15.29
CA GLY A 246 5.04 -18.63 15.62
C GLY A 246 4.91 -19.97 14.91
N ARG A 247 5.75 -20.91 15.31
CA ARG A 247 5.77 -22.30 14.83
C ARG A 247 5.12 -23.23 15.86
N THR A 248 4.37 -24.22 15.41
CA THR A 248 3.87 -25.30 16.27
C THR A 248 4.91 -26.41 16.42
N GLU A 249 4.78 -27.27 17.44
CA GLU A 249 5.69 -28.41 17.66
C GLU A 249 5.74 -29.37 16.46
N ASP A 250 4.62 -29.54 15.76
CA ASP A 250 4.50 -30.37 14.55
C ASP A 250 5.06 -29.69 13.29
N GLY A 251 5.64 -28.50 13.41
CA GLY A 251 6.21 -27.76 12.29
C GLY A 251 5.17 -27.04 11.41
N GLY A 252 3.98 -26.75 11.95
CA GLY A 252 3.01 -25.83 11.36
C GLY A 252 3.29 -24.37 11.71
N PHE A 253 2.49 -23.46 11.16
CA PHE A 253 2.49 -22.04 11.48
C PHE A 253 1.23 -21.70 12.26
N LEU A 254 1.37 -21.07 13.41
CA LEU A 254 0.24 -20.51 14.14
C LEU A 254 -0.11 -19.15 13.54
N ILE A 255 -1.29 -19.03 12.95
CA ILE A 255 -1.74 -17.83 12.24
C ILE A 255 -2.86 -17.18 13.04
N GLY A 256 -2.75 -15.88 13.30
CA GLY A 256 -3.84 -15.03 13.74
C GLY A 256 -4.50 -14.36 12.55
N ASP A 257 -5.65 -14.88 12.14
CA ASP A 257 -6.49 -14.34 11.07
C ASP A 257 -7.63 -13.48 11.67
N PRO A 258 -7.73 -12.19 11.34
CA PRO A 258 -8.79 -11.32 11.86
C PRO A 258 -10.22 -11.76 11.52
N SER A 259 -10.41 -12.52 10.43
CA SER A 259 -11.69 -13.04 9.95
C SER A 259 -12.09 -14.38 10.56
N VAL A 260 -11.13 -15.18 11.06
CA VAL A 260 -11.38 -16.56 11.52
C VAL A 260 -10.93 -16.81 12.95
N GLY A 261 -9.86 -16.16 13.41
CA GLY A 261 -9.27 -16.33 14.73
C GLY A 261 -7.91 -17.02 14.63
N LEU A 262 -7.61 -17.95 15.52
CA LEU A 262 -6.39 -18.75 15.44
C LEU A 262 -6.56 -19.92 14.47
N GLU A 263 -5.58 -20.06 13.57
CA GLU A 263 -5.48 -21.16 12.61
C GLU A 263 -4.10 -21.79 12.63
N ILE A 264 -4.01 -23.05 12.19
CA ILE A 264 -2.73 -23.73 11.99
C ILE A 264 -2.57 -24.03 10.51
N TRP A 265 -1.60 -23.37 9.89
CA TRP A 265 -1.29 -23.56 8.47
C TRP A 265 -0.08 -24.48 8.32
N ARG A 266 -0.11 -25.33 7.30
CA ARG A 266 1.05 -26.12 6.89
C ARG A 266 1.99 -25.27 6.04
N GLU A 267 3.20 -25.77 5.82
CA GLU A 267 4.16 -25.10 4.94
C GLU A 267 3.64 -24.94 3.51
N ASP A 268 2.87 -25.92 3.00
CA ASP A 268 2.28 -25.83 1.67
C ASP A 268 1.20 -24.75 1.58
N ASP A 269 0.44 -24.53 2.66
CA ASP A 269 -0.51 -23.41 2.74
C ASP A 269 0.23 -22.08 2.70
N MET A 270 1.33 -21.96 3.46
CA MET A 270 2.18 -20.76 3.43
C MET A 270 2.80 -20.51 2.06
N LYS A 271 3.26 -21.56 1.35
CA LYS A 271 3.79 -21.43 -0.02
C LYS A 271 2.73 -20.96 -1.01
N LEU A 272 1.49 -21.38 -0.82
CA LEU A 272 0.38 -21.03 -1.71
C LEU A 272 -0.13 -19.61 -1.45
N LEU A 273 -0.31 -19.25 -0.18
CA LEU A 273 -0.98 -18.02 0.23
C LEU A 273 -0.03 -16.84 0.37
N TRP A 274 1.22 -17.05 0.80
CA TRP A 274 2.15 -15.95 1.08
C TRP A 274 3.08 -15.64 -0.10
N HIS A 275 2.90 -14.46 -0.68
CA HIS A 275 3.65 -13.99 -1.86
C HIS A 275 4.88 -13.12 -1.51
N GLY A 276 5.39 -13.23 -0.27
CA GLY A 276 6.65 -12.61 0.14
C GLY A 276 6.55 -11.18 0.69
N ASN A 277 5.34 -10.69 0.96
CA ASN A 277 5.12 -9.40 1.61
C ASN A 277 4.93 -9.60 3.12
N GLY A 278 5.82 -9.03 3.93
CA GLY A 278 5.71 -9.11 5.38
C GLY A 278 6.31 -7.91 6.10
N ILE A 279 5.82 -7.64 7.31
CA ILE A 279 6.21 -6.55 8.19
C ILE A 279 6.52 -7.13 9.57
N ARG A 280 7.67 -6.74 10.13
CA ARG A 280 8.08 -7.10 11.49
C ARG A 280 8.38 -5.83 12.30
N VAL A 281 8.14 -5.90 13.61
CA VAL A 281 8.46 -4.85 14.59
C VAL A 281 9.63 -5.36 15.45
N GLN A 282 10.62 -4.50 15.74
CA GLN A 282 11.84 -4.85 16.50
C GLN A 282 12.26 -3.72 17.44
#